data_AF-A0A8J3USY3-F1
#
_entry.id   AF-A0A8J3USY3-F1
#
_cell.length_a   1.000
_cell.length_b   1.000
_cell.length_c   1.000
_cell.angle_alpha   90.00
_cell.angle_beta   90.00
_cell.angle_gamma   90.00
#
_symmetry.space_group_name_H-M   'P 1'
#
loop_
_entity.id
_entity.type
_entity.pdbx_description
1 polymer ?
#
loop_
_entity_poly.entity_id
_entity_poly.type
_entity_poly.pdbx_seq_one_letter_code
_entity_poly.pdbx_strand_id
1 'polypeptide(L)'
;MSNHLPHYLPAWQGVDQIAQGLDVDALRATARELVDLVLTEDDVYLDALPDTVETSLVTPLGILASVLEGPSTFVELVVAARLVRKSAPIAQCPPELVALIRQLPE
;
A
#
# COMPACT_ATOMS: atom_id res chain seq x y z
N MET A 1 -5.80 18.07 9.65
CA MET A 1 -6.96 17.17 9.68
C MET A 1 -6.41 15.77 9.87
N SER A 2 -6.85 15.03 10.90
CA SER A 2 -6.41 13.65 11.10
C SER A 2 -6.97 12.80 9.96
N ASN A 3 -6.08 12.26 9.11
CA ASN A 3 -6.46 11.56 7.89
C ASN A 3 -6.76 10.09 8.24
N HIS A 4 -7.89 9.86 8.90
CA HIS A 4 -8.28 8.52 9.36
C HIS A 4 -8.92 7.71 8.24
N LEU A 5 -8.51 6.44 8.09
CA LEU A 5 -9.07 5.54 7.10
C LEU A 5 -10.51 5.13 7.47
N PRO A 6 -11.47 5.10 6.54
CA PRO A 6 -12.84 4.71 6.85
C PRO A 6 -12.95 3.26 7.33
N HIS A 7 -13.65 3.02 8.43
CA HIS A 7 -13.77 1.68 9.05
C HIS A 7 -14.65 0.69 8.28
N TYR A 8 -15.37 1.13 7.24
CA TYR A 8 -16.17 0.22 6.40
C TYR A 8 -15.33 -0.54 5.35
N LEU A 9 -14.02 -0.24 5.22
CA LEU A 9 -13.16 -0.92 4.26
C LEU A 9 -12.94 -2.40 4.66
N PRO A 10 -13.07 -3.37 3.73
CA PRO A 10 -12.83 -4.78 4.03
C PRO A 10 -11.42 -5.08 4.57
N ALA A 11 -10.45 -4.20 4.31
CA ALA A 11 -9.08 -4.30 4.83
C ALA A 11 -8.97 -4.17 6.36
N TRP A 12 -10.02 -3.71 7.05
CA TRP A 12 -10.07 -3.71 8.53
C TRP A 12 -10.33 -5.10 9.13
N GLN A 13 -10.88 -6.04 8.36
CA GLN A 13 -11.27 -7.34 8.91
C GLN A 13 -10.05 -8.12 9.43
N GLY A 14 -10.03 -8.41 10.73
CA GLY A 14 -8.96 -9.16 11.39
C GLY A 14 -7.64 -8.38 11.56
N VAL A 15 -7.64 -7.05 11.35
CA VAL A 15 -6.41 -6.25 11.36
C VAL A 15 -5.67 -6.32 12.70
N ASP A 16 -6.38 -6.35 13.82
CA ASP A 16 -5.75 -6.41 15.15
C ASP A 16 -4.91 -7.69 15.34
N GLN A 17 -5.41 -8.81 14.82
CA GLN A 17 -4.72 -10.10 14.91
C GLN A 17 -3.50 -10.15 13.97
N ILE A 18 -3.61 -9.54 12.79
CA ILE A 18 -2.50 -9.42 11.83
C ILE A 18 -1.42 -8.51 12.41
N ALA A 19 -1.80 -7.34 12.95
CA ALA A 19 -0.88 -6.35 13.49
C ALA A 19 -0.04 -6.90 14.66
N GLN A 20 -0.59 -7.80 15.49
CA GLN A 20 0.13 -8.40 16.63
C GLN A 20 1.38 -9.20 16.23
N GLY A 21 1.47 -9.68 14.98
CA GLY A 21 2.60 -10.47 14.49
C GLY A 21 3.53 -9.73 13.53
N LEU A 22 3.26 -8.46 13.25
CA LEU A 22 4.00 -7.68 12.26
C LEU A 22 5.06 -6.80 12.91
N ASP A 23 6.23 -6.76 12.30
CA ASP A 23 7.25 -5.76 12.58
C ASP A 23 6.85 -4.44 11.90
N VAL A 24 6.58 -3.43 12.72
CA VAL A 24 6.14 -2.11 12.24
C VAL A 24 7.19 -1.39 11.41
N ASP A 25 8.46 -1.52 11.77
CA ASP A 25 9.55 -0.83 11.09
C ASP A 25 9.83 -1.50 9.75
N ALA A 26 9.78 -2.83 9.70
CA ALA A 26 9.88 -3.58 8.45
C ALA A 26 8.71 -3.26 7.49
N LEU A 27 7.48 -3.18 8.01
CA LEU A 27 6.33 -2.80 7.20
C LEU A 27 6.44 -1.37 6.67
N ARG A 28 6.85 -0.42 7.52
CA ARG A 28 7.10 0.97 7.11
C ARG A 28 8.16 1.05 6.02
N ALA A 29 9.27 0.32 6.17
CA ALA A 29 10.33 0.30 5.18
C ALA A 29 9.84 -0.26 3.83
N THR A 30 9.15 -1.40 3.84
CA THR A 30 8.58 -2.02 2.64
C THR A 30 7.57 -1.10 1.95
N ALA A 31 6.67 -0.49 2.73
CA ALA A 31 5.66 0.43 2.22
C ALA A 31 6.29 1.69 1.63
N ARG A 32 7.36 2.21 2.23
CA ARG A 32 8.11 3.36 1.72
C ARG A 32 8.82 3.02 0.42
N GLU A 33 9.51 1.89 0.36
CA GLU A 33 10.19 1.42 -0.85
C GLU A 33 9.20 1.26 -2.03
N LEU A 34 7.99 0.75 -1.75
CA LEU A 34 6.93 0.64 -2.75
C LEU A 34 6.42 2.00 -3.23
N VAL A 35 6.17 2.93 -2.30
CA VAL A 35 5.74 4.30 -2.65
C VAL A 35 6.82 5.01 -3.44
N ASP A 36 8.09 4.94 -3.02
CA ASP A 36 9.21 5.60 -3.69
C ASP A 36 9.48 5.02 -5.09
N LEU A 37 9.21 3.72 -5.30
CA LEU A 37 9.30 3.09 -6.63
C LEU A 37 8.22 3.61 -7.58
N VAL A 38 6.98 3.73 -7.11
CA VAL A 38 5.81 3.93 -7.99
C VAL A 38 5.39 5.40 -8.08
N LEU A 39 5.41 6.13 -6.96
CA LEU A 39 5.01 7.54 -6.86
C LEU A 39 6.27 8.42 -6.91
N THR A 40 6.99 8.36 -8.03
CA THR A 40 8.11 9.27 -8.30
C THR A 40 7.59 10.69 -8.54
N GLU A 41 8.45 11.71 -8.44
CA GLU A 41 8.04 13.13 -8.60
C GLU A 41 7.34 13.45 -9.94
N ASP A 42 7.54 12.61 -10.95
CA ASP A 42 7.02 12.74 -12.31
C ASP A 42 6.02 11.64 -12.70
N ASP A 43 5.65 10.75 -11.77
CA ASP A 43 4.78 9.58 -11.99
C ASP A 43 5.21 8.69 -13.18
N VAL A 44 6.43 8.81 -13.68
CA VAL A 44 6.90 8.13 -14.91
C VAL A 44 6.82 6.61 -14.78
N TYR A 45 7.08 6.08 -13.59
CA TYR A 45 6.94 4.65 -13.34
C TYR A 45 5.48 4.21 -13.43
N LEU A 46 4.57 4.96 -12.79
CA LEU A 46 3.14 4.68 -12.78
C LEU A 46 2.53 4.77 -14.18
N ASP A 47 2.89 5.81 -14.95
CA ASP A 47 2.45 6.05 -16.34
C ASP A 47 2.97 4.99 -17.34
N ALA A 48 4.06 4.29 -17.00
CA ALA A 48 4.62 3.22 -17.82
C ALA A 48 3.97 1.86 -17.58
N LEU A 49 3.14 1.73 -16.53
CA LEU A 49 2.43 0.48 -16.24
C LEU A 49 1.26 0.29 -17.21
N PRO A 50 0.79 -0.96 -17.41
CA PRO A 50 -0.48 -1.18 -18.10
C PRO A 50 -1.63 -0.41 -17.43
N ASP A 51 -2.53 0.18 -18.19
CA ASP A 51 -3.67 0.98 -17.68
C ASP A 51 -4.44 0.27 -16.54
N THR A 52 -4.59 -1.06 -16.64
CA THR A 52 -5.28 -1.86 -15.62
C THR A 52 -4.51 -1.89 -14.29
N VAL A 53 -3.17 -1.93 -14.34
CA VAL A 53 -2.31 -1.89 -13.15
C VAL A 53 -2.33 -0.48 -12.57
N GLU A 54 -2.13 0.54 -13.40
CA GLU A 54 -2.12 1.95 -13.02
C GLU A 54 -3.42 2.34 -12.29
N THR A 55 -4.56 2.15 -12.95
CA THR A 55 -5.89 2.50 -12.40
C THR A 55 -6.23 1.73 -11.12
N SER A 56 -5.75 0.50 -10.98
CA SER A 56 -5.96 -0.31 -9.77
C SER A 56 -5.09 0.14 -8.60
N LEU A 57 -3.91 0.73 -8.85
CA LEU A 57 -2.92 1.03 -7.83
C LEU A 57 -2.85 2.51 -7.44
N VAL A 58 -3.22 3.45 -8.32
CA VAL A 58 -3.10 4.89 -8.06
C VAL A 58 -3.77 5.32 -6.76
N THR A 59 -5.01 4.87 -6.52
CA THR A 59 -5.75 5.24 -5.31
C THR A 59 -5.19 4.54 -4.05
N PRO A 60 -5.01 3.21 -4.01
CA PRO A 60 -4.40 2.53 -2.85
C PRO A 60 -3.02 3.05 -2.48
N LEU A 61 -2.16 3.35 -3.47
CA LEU A 61 -0.82 3.88 -3.22
C LEU A 61 -0.87 5.31 -2.69
N GLY A 62 -1.76 6.17 -3.21
CA GLY A 62 -1.97 7.51 -2.65
C GLY A 62 -2.45 7.47 -1.19
N ILE A 63 -3.31 6.49 -0.86
CA ILE A 63 -3.72 6.25 0.53
C ILE A 63 -2.52 5.81 1.39
N LEU A 64 -1.71 4.87 0.92
CA LEU A 64 -0.53 4.39 1.64
C LEU A 64 0.49 5.50 1.86
N ALA A 65 0.77 6.32 0.85
CA ALA A 65 1.65 7.48 0.95
C ALA A 65 1.14 8.47 2.00
N SER A 66 -0.15 8.80 1.96
CA SER A 66 -0.78 9.70 2.95
C SER A 66 -0.66 9.17 4.38
N VAL A 67 -0.77 7.86 4.57
CA VAL A 67 -0.62 7.20 5.88
C VAL A 67 0.85 7.21 6.34
N LEU A 68 1.81 7.05 5.42
CA LEU A 68 3.24 7.10 5.76
C LEU A 68 3.70 8.50 6.19
N GLU A 69 3.17 9.54 5.55
CA GLU A 69 3.55 10.94 5.79
C GLU A 69 2.78 11.60 6.94
N GLY A 70 1.55 11.15 7.18
CA GLY A 70 0.66 11.71 8.18
C GLY A 70 0.80 11.11 9.59
N PRO A 71 0.18 11.74 10.60
CA PRO A 71 -0.01 11.13 11.91
C PRO A 71 -1.03 9.99 11.78
N SER A 72 -0.52 8.76 11.65
CA SER A 72 -1.32 7.54 11.48
C SER A 72 -0.94 6.48 12.52
N THR A 73 -1.92 5.64 12.87
CA THR A 73 -1.70 4.46 13.71
C THR A 73 -1.05 3.34 12.91
N PHE A 74 -0.39 2.42 13.61
CA PHE A 74 0.13 1.21 12.98
C PHE A 74 -0.98 0.38 12.29
N VAL A 75 -2.17 0.34 12.89
CA VAL A 75 -3.32 -0.35 12.31
C VAL A 75 -3.71 0.27 10.97
N GLU A 76 -3.74 1.60 10.86
CA GLU A 76 -4.02 2.28 9.59
C GLU A 76 -2.97 1.97 8.52
N LEU A 77 -1.69 1.86 8.91
CA LEU A 77 -0.63 1.39 8.00
C LEU A 77 -0.89 -0.03 7.49
N VAL A 78 -1.28 -0.95 8.38
CA VAL A 78 -1.64 -2.33 7.98
C VAL A 78 -2.83 -2.32 7.02
N VAL A 79 -3.88 -1.54 7.31
CA VAL A 79 -5.06 -1.42 6.43
C VAL A 79 -4.69 -0.88 5.06
N ALA A 80 -3.90 0.21 5.00
CA ALA A 80 -3.46 0.80 3.74
C ALA A 80 -2.61 -0.17 2.91
N ALA A 81 -1.66 -0.86 3.54
CA ALA A 81 -0.82 -1.86 2.88
C ALA A 81 -1.65 -3.02 2.31
N ARG A 82 -2.66 -3.49 3.05
CA ARG A 82 -3.59 -4.53 2.57
C ARG A 82 -4.43 -4.06 1.38
N LEU A 83 -4.85 -2.80 1.35
CA LEU A 83 -5.58 -2.25 0.19
C LEU A 83 -4.71 -2.32 -1.06
N VAL A 84 -3.45 -1.92 -0.98
CA VAL A 84 -2.51 -2.03 -2.11
C VAL A 84 -2.36 -3.47 -2.57
N ARG A 85 -2.12 -4.42 -1.64
CA ARG A 85 -1.97 -5.84 -1.99
C ARG A 85 -3.23 -6.43 -2.63
N LYS A 86 -4.42 -6.05 -2.18
CA LYS A 86 -5.70 -6.57 -2.71
C LYS A 86 -6.08 -5.96 -4.06
N SER A 87 -5.71 -4.72 -4.30
CA SER A 87 -6.03 -4.03 -5.56
C SER A 87 -5.07 -4.40 -6.69
N ALA A 88 -3.85 -4.83 -6.38
CA ALA A 88 -2.83 -5.12 -7.37
C ALA A 88 -3.20 -6.30 -8.29
N PRO A 89 -3.30 -6.10 -9.62
CA PRO A 89 -3.45 -7.21 -10.57
C PRO A 89 -2.08 -7.89 -10.80
N ILE A 90 -1.60 -8.66 -9.81
CA ILE A 90 -0.24 -9.24 -9.73
C ILE A 90 0.26 -9.88 -11.03
N ALA A 91 -0.61 -10.53 -11.81
CA ALA A 91 -0.23 -11.18 -13.07
C ALA A 91 0.22 -10.19 -14.17
N GLN A 92 -0.13 -8.92 -14.05
CA GLN A 92 0.18 -7.85 -15.00
C GLN A 92 1.25 -6.89 -14.47
N CYS A 93 1.64 -7.02 -13.20
CA CYS A 93 2.68 -6.18 -12.58
C CYS A 93 4.08 -6.63 -13.02
N PRO A 94 5.03 -5.69 -13.20
CA PRO A 94 6.43 -6.05 -13.41
C PRO A 94 7.03 -6.74 -12.17
N PRO A 95 8.07 -7.59 -12.34
CA PRO A 95 8.60 -8.45 -11.27
C PRO A 95 9.00 -7.73 -9.99
N GLU A 96 9.62 -6.55 -10.11
CA GLU A 96 10.04 -5.69 -9.01
C GLU A 96 8.85 -5.20 -8.17
N LEU A 97 7.76 -4.81 -8.84
CA LEU A 97 6.53 -4.39 -8.17
C LEU A 97 5.85 -5.57 -7.48
N VAL A 98 5.86 -6.76 -8.11
CA VAL A 98 5.34 -7.99 -7.50
C VAL A 98 6.13 -8.35 -6.23
N ALA A 99 7.45 -8.19 -6.25
CA ALA A 99 8.31 -8.51 -5.10
C ALA A 99 7.97 -7.64 -3.88
N LEU A 100 7.73 -6.34 -4.07
CA LEU A 100 7.34 -5.43 -2.99
C LEU A 100 5.91 -5.68 -2.51
N ILE A 101 4.96 -5.83 -3.44
CA ILE A 101 3.55 -6.05 -3.07
C ILE A 101 3.34 -7.34 -2.27
N ARG A 102 4.09 -8.40 -2.58
CA ARG A 102 4.00 -9.68 -1.84
C ARG A 102 4.50 -9.61 -0.41
N GLN A 103 5.29 -8.60 -0.06
CA GLN A 103 5.77 -8.38 1.31
C GLN A 103 4.75 -7.63 2.19
N LEU A 104 3.75 -6.97 1.58
CA LEU A 104 2.67 -6.34 2.32
C LEU A 104 1.72 -7.40 2.93
N PRO A 105 1.02 -7.13 4.04
CA PRO A 105 0.06 -8.07 4.63
C PRO A 105 -1.15 -8.37 3.72
N GLU A 106 -1.70 -9.59 3.81
CA GLU A 106 -2.96 -10.04 3.15
C GLU A 106 -4.23 -9.54 3.83
#